data_AF-A0A953M8Z3-F1
#
_entry.id   AF-A0A953M8Z3-F1
#
_cell.length_a   1.000
_cell.length_b   1.000
_cell.length_c   1.000
_cell.angle_alpha   90.00
_cell.angle_beta   90.00
_cell.angle_gamma   90.00
#
_symmetry.space_group_name_H-M   'P 1'
#
loop_
_entity.id
_entity.type
_entity.pdbx_description
1 polymer ?
#
loop_
_entity_poly.entity_id
_entity_poly.type
_entity_poly.pdbx_seq_one_letter_code
_entity_poly.pdbx_strand_id
1 'polypeptide(L)'
;PILGVLIKTASMNGTDDLLGRPGVTYGHTAGRRLELPPGSLDTFEISGDRTRLDFTLKFGAAYDEIRIVTAVVPEPGSLALLSLMGLTGARRRRV
;
A
#
# COMPACT_ATOMS: atom_id res chain seq x y z
N PRO A 1 -3.92 8.42 1.67
CA PRO A 1 -3.55 8.62 0.24
C PRO A 1 -2.70 7.45 -0.26
N ILE A 2 -2.72 7.19 -1.56
CA ILE A 2 -1.85 6.24 -2.25
C ILE A 2 -0.44 6.83 -2.31
N LEU A 3 0.54 6.10 -1.80
CA LEU A 3 1.95 6.49 -1.78
C LEU A 3 2.70 5.95 -3.00
N GLY A 4 2.30 4.78 -3.49
CA GLY A 4 2.90 4.16 -4.65
C GLY A 4 2.25 2.83 -5.00
N VAL A 5 2.69 2.27 -6.13
CA VAL A 5 2.22 0.99 -6.67
C VAL A 5 3.44 0.18 -7.09
N LEU A 6 3.49 -1.08 -6.67
CA LEU A 6 4.50 -2.03 -7.10
C LEU A 6 3.89 -3.01 -8.09
N ILE A 7 4.54 -3.09 -9.26
CA ILE A 7 4.10 -3.82 -10.45
C ILE A 7 5.21 -4.70 -11.02
N LYS A 8 6.42 -4.67 -10.45
CA LYS A 8 7.58 -5.42 -10.94
C LYS A 8 7.96 -6.50 -9.92
N THR A 9 8.29 -7.69 -10.42
CA THR A 9 8.66 -8.85 -9.59
C THR A 9 9.79 -8.55 -8.62
N ALA A 10 10.87 -7.93 -9.09
CA ALA A 10 12.00 -7.59 -8.23
C ALA A 10 11.60 -6.65 -7.09
N SER A 11 10.81 -5.62 -7.38
CA SER A 11 10.35 -4.66 -6.37
C SER A 11 9.40 -5.30 -5.37
N MET A 12 8.51 -6.19 -5.81
CA MET A 12 7.59 -6.91 -4.92
C MET A 12 8.34 -7.86 -3.99
N ASN A 13 9.17 -8.75 -4.55
CA ASN A 13 9.93 -9.72 -3.78
C ASN A 13 10.91 -9.06 -2.80
N GLY A 14 11.58 -7.97 -3.22
CA GLY A 14 12.54 -7.26 -2.39
C GLY A 14 11.92 -6.41 -1.28
N THR A 15 10.60 -6.24 -1.24
CA THR A 15 9.92 -5.38 -0.26
C THR A 15 8.86 -6.10 0.57
N ASP A 16 8.73 -7.43 0.47
CA ASP A 16 7.75 -8.17 1.26
C ASP A 16 7.94 -8.01 2.78
N ASP A 17 9.18 -8.03 3.26
CA ASP A 17 9.46 -7.86 4.69
C ASP A 17 9.15 -6.45 5.22
N LEU A 18 9.21 -5.44 4.35
CA LEU A 18 9.07 -4.03 4.72
C LEU A 18 7.65 -3.49 4.47
N LEU A 19 7.06 -3.83 3.33
CA LEU A 19 5.80 -3.28 2.83
C LEU A 19 4.69 -4.34 2.74
N GLY A 20 5.03 -5.61 3.00
CA GLY A 20 4.05 -6.68 3.10
C GLY A 20 3.21 -6.54 4.37
N ARG A 21 2.02 -7.14 4.33
CA ARG A 21 1.14 -7.21 5.49
C ARG A 21 1.75 -8.17 6.52
N PRO A 22 1.86 -7.78 7.80
CA PRO A 22 2.32 -8.68 8.85
C PRO A 22 1.52 -9.98 8.90
N GLY A 23 2.22 -11.11 8.99
CA GLY A 23 1.61 -12.45 9.04
C GLY A 23 1.17 -13.02 7.69
N VAL A 24 1.40 -12.32 6.57
CA VAL A 24 1.15 -12.84 5.22
C VAL A 24 2.44 -13.34 4.61
N THR A 25 2.46 -14.60 4.18
CA THR A 25 3.53 -15.15 3.34
C THR A 25 3.20 -14.86 1.88
N TYR A 26 4.05 -14.08 1.22
CA TYR A 26 3.91 -13.76 -0.20
C TYR A 26 4.64 -14.80 -1.06
N GLY A 27 4.13 -15.02 -2.28
CA GLY A 27 4.84 -15.81 -3.28
C GLY A 27 6.09 -15.08 -3.79
N HIS A 28 7.14 -15.82 -4.11
CA HIS A 28 8.38 -15.28 -4.67
C HIS A 28 8.67 -15.80 -6.09
N THR A 29 7.63 -15.99 -6.89
CA THR A 29 7.76 -16.53 -8.25
C THR A 29 8.21 -15.45 -9.24
N ALA A 30 8.88 -15.86 -10.31
CA ALA A 30 9.37 -14.95 -11.35
C ALA A 30 8.24 -14.25 -12.17
N GLY A 31 6.99 -14.69 -12.01
CA GLY A 31 5.81 -14.15 -12.69
C GLY A 31 4.98 -13.19 -11.84
N ARG A 32 5.36 -12.94 -10.58
CA ARG A 32 4.65 -12.03 -9.67
C ARG A 32 4.87 -10.59 -10.10
N ARG A 33 4.03 -10.05 -10.99
CA ARG A 33 4.11 -8.68 -11.51
C ARG A 33 2.81 -8.31 -12.21
N LEU A 34 2.71 -7.05 -12.60
CA LEU A 34 1.82 -6.60 -13.65
C LEU A 34 2.59 -6.59 -14.98
N GLU A 35 2.01 -7.12 -16.04
CA GLU A 35 2.68 -7.15 -17.34
C GLU A 35 2.59 -5.79 -18.04
N LEU A 36 3.67 -5.01 -18.00
CA LEU A 36 3.76 -3.69 -18.62
C LEU A 36 5.08 -3.60 -19.42
N PRO A 37 5.17 -4.11 -20.67
CA PRO A 37 5.28 -3.24 -21.87
C PRO A 37 4.98 -3.98 -23.22
N PRO A 38 5.48 -3.50 -24.38
CA PRO A 38 4.62 -3.04 -25.48
C PRO A 38 3.62 -4.10 -25.97
N GLY A 39 2.37 -3.68 -26.13
CA GLY A 39 1.26 -4.57 -26.53
C GLY A 39 0.48 -5.17 -25.36
N SER A 40 0.92 -4.96 -24.11
CA SER A 40 0.08 -5.21 -22.94
C SER A 40 -1.18 -4.34 -22.96
N LEU A 41 -2.29 -4.94 -22.53
CA LEU A 41 -3.57 -4.26 -22.32
C LEU A 41 -3.76 -3.84 -20.86
N ASP A 42 -2.77 -4.14 -20.00
CA ASP A 42 -2.80 -3.74 -18.61
C ASP A 42 -2.53 -2.25 -18.48
N THR A 43 -3.33 -1.58 -17.66
CA THR A 43 -3.21 -0.15 -17.40
C THR A 43 -3.38 0.14 -15.93
N PHE A 44 -2.75 1.21 -15.46
CA PHE A 44 -3.09 1.80 -14.18
C PHE A 44 -2.92 3.32 -14.24
N GLU A 45 -3.78 4.03 -13.52
CA GLU A 45 -3.73 5.47 -13.33
C GLU A 45 -4.05 5.79 -11.87
N ILE A 46 -3.28 6.71 -11.28
CA ILE A 46 -3.53 7.22 -9.93
C ILE A 46 -4.07 8.63 -10.08
N SER A 47 -5.20 8.93 -9.45
CA SER A 47 -5.77 10.28 -9.45
C SER A 47 -4.79 11.31 -8.89
N GLY A 48 -4.92 12.57 -9.31
CA GLY A 48 -4.01 13.65 -8.88
C GLY A 48 -4.02 13.89 -7.36
N ASP A 49 -5.16 13.64 -6.70
CA ASP A 49 -5.33 13.72 -5.25
C ASP A 49 -4.88 12.43 -4.51
N ARG A 50 -4.46 11.41 -5.26
CA ARG A 50 -3.98 10.11 -4.77
C ARG A 50 -5.00 9.37 -3.91
N THR A 51 -6.29 9.55 -4.15
CA THR A 51 -7.36 8.82 -3.42
C THR A 51 -7.96 7.68 -4.24
N ARG A 52 -7.76 7.68 -5.56
CA ARG A 52 -8.28 6.68 -6.48
C ARG A 52 -7.16 6.07 -7.31
N LEU A 53 -7.27 4.76 -7.55
CA LEU A 53 -6.47 4.03 -8.52
C LEU A 53 -7.43 3.33 -9.48
N ASP A 54 -7.34 3.69 -10.75
CA ASP A 54 -8.06 3.03 -11.84
C ASP A 54 -7.10 2.04 -12.50
N PHE A 55 -7.53 0.80 -12.73
CA PHE A 55 -6.68 -0.23 -13.33
C PHE A 55 -7.45 -1.16 -14.25
N THR A 56 -6.77 -1.66 -15.28
CA THR A 56 -7.27 -2.72 -16.18
C THR A 56 -6.27 -3.85 -16.17
N LEU A 57 -6.76 -5.08 -15.98
CA LEU A 57 -5.95 -6.30 -16.02
C LEU A 57 -6.54 -7.22 -17.08
N LYS A 58 -5.70 -7.69 -18.01
CA LYS A 58 -6.08 -8.72 -18.96
C LYS A 58 -5.45 -10.04 -18.55
N PHE A 59 -6.26 -10.90 -17.95
CA PHE A 59 -5.83 -12.23 -17.57
C PHE A 59 -5.87 -13.20 -18.77
N GLY A 60 -4.77 -13.94 -18.93
CA GLY A 60 -4.69 -15.10 -19.81
C GLY A 60 -4.56 -16.39 -19.00
N ALA A 61 -3.36 -16.98 -19.02
CA ALA A 61 -3.03 -18.23 -18.34
C ALA A 61 -2.23 -18.04 -17.02
N ALA A 62 -1.86 -16.81 -16.68
CA ALA A 62 -1.09 -16.45 -15.50
C ALA A 62 -1.88 -15.49 -14.59
N TYR A 63 -1.42 -15.34 -13.35
CA TYR A 63 -1.97 -14.38 -12.40
C TYR A 63 -1.10 -13.12 -12.36
N ASP A 64 -1.72 -11.96 -12.47
CA ASP A 64 -1.06 -10.68 -12.27
C ASP A 64 -1.14 -10.28 -10.79
N GLU A 65 -0.08 -9.66 -10.30
CA GLU A 65 -0.05 -9.08 -8.96
C GLU A 65 0.30 -7.61 -8.98
N ILE A 66 -0.50 -6.83 -8.25
CA ILE A 66 -0.31 -5.41 -8.00
C ILE A 66 -0.34 -5.17 -6.48
N ARG A 67 0.65 -4.44 -5.96
CA ARG A 67 0.66 -3.99 -4.55
C ARG A 67 0.46 -2.48 -4.50
N ILE A 68 -0.63 -2.05 -3.88
CA ILE A 68 -0.94 -0.64 -3.64
C ILE A 68 -0.48 -0.28 -2.23
N VAL A 69 0.42 0.70 -2.12
CA VAL A 69 0.92 1.19 -0.83
C VAL A 69 0.16 2.45 -0.47
N THR A 70 -0.44 2.47 0.72
CA THR A 70 -1.19 3.62 1.24
C THR A 70 -0.54 4.16 2.51
N ALA A 71 -0.73 5.44 2.77
CA ALA A 71 -0.39 5.99 4.08
C ALA A 71 -1.20 5.27 5.17
N VAL A 72 -0.55 4.98 6.29
CA VAL A 72 -1.23 4.44 7.48
C VAL A 72 -2.24 5.48 7.95
N VAL A 73 -3.52 5.12 7.90
CA VAL A 73 -4.56 5.91 8.58
C VAL A 73 -4.49 5.53 10.05
N PRO A 74 -4.17 6.46 10.97
CA PRO A 74 -4.20 6.14 12.39
C PRO A 74 -5.58 5.61 12.74
N GLU A 75 -5.63 4.45 13.40
CA GLU A 75 -6.92 3.95 13.86
C GLU A 75 -7.58 5.01 14.76
N PRO A 76 -8.90 5.18 14.69
CA PRO A 76 -9.60 6.16 15.52
C PRO A 76 -9.22 6.07 17.01
N GLY A 77 -8.95 4.85 17.50
CA GLY A 77 -8.47 4.61 18.87
C GLY A 77 -7.09 5.20 19.17
N SER A 78 -6.16 5.20 18.20
CA SER A 78 -4.83 5.78 18.36
C SER A 78 -4.88 7.30 18.51
N LEU A 79 -5.80 7.97 17.80
CA LEU A 79 -6.04 9.40 17.95
C LEU A 79 -6.73 9.74 19.28
N ALA A 80 -7.67 8.89 19.72
CA ALA A 80 -8.31 9.03 21.02
C ALA A 80 -7.27 8.90 22.17
N LEU A 81 -6.35 7.93 22.08
CA LEU A 81 -5.29 7.76 23.07
C LEU A 81 -4.32 8.95 23.09
N LEU A 82 -3.95 9.47 21.90
CA LEU A 82 -3.06 10.63 21.79
C LEU A 82 -3.68 11.90 22.40
N SER A 83 -4.98 12.11 22.20
CA SER A 83 -5.70 13.27 22.76
C SER A 83 -5.83 13.18 24.29
N LEU A 84 -6.06 11.99 24.85
CA LEU A 84 -6.07 11.76 26.30
C LEU A 84 -4.70 12.03 26.95
N MET A 85 -3.61 11.61 26.31
CA MET A 85 -2.24 11.91 26.76
C MET A 85 -1.94 13.42 26.70
N GLY A 86 -2.37 14.10 25.65
CA GLY A 86 -2.21 15.55 25.52
C GLY A 86 -2.95 16.34 26.61
N LEU A 87 -4.19 15.96 26.92
CA LEU A 87 -4.99 16.60 27.97
C LEU A 87 -4.41 16.40 29.37
N THR A 88 -3.92 15.20 29.67
CA THR A 88 -3.30 14.89 30.98
C THR A 88 -1.95 15.56 31.16
N GLY A 89 -1.13 15.64 30.10
CA GLY A 89 0.13 16.38 30.10
C GLY A 89 -0.04 17.90 30.23
N ALA A 90 -1.05 18.47 29.58
CA ALA A 90 -1.37 19.90 29.68
C ALA A 90 -1.87 20.29 31.09
N ARG A 91 -2.61 19.40 31.77
CA ARG A 91 -3.06 19.62 33.16
C ARG A 91 -1.91 19.67 34.16
N ARG A 92 -0.85 18.87 33.97
CA ARG A 92 0.32 18.86 34.86
C ARG A 92 1.23 20.08 34.71
N ARG A 93 1.16 20.81 33.60
CA ARG A 93 1.98 22.02 33.34
C ARG A 93 1.38 23.32 33.90
N ARG A 94 0.19 23.29 34.50
CA ARG A 94 -0.51 24.47 35.04
C ARG A 94 -0.47 24.58 36.57
N VAL A 95 0.37 23.80 37.25
CA VAL A 95 0.59 23.88 38.71
C VAL A 95 2.00 24.35 38.98
#